data_AF-A0A8T4N3W2-F1
#
_entry.id   AF-A0A8T4N3W2-F1
#
_cell.length_a   1.000
_cell.length_b   1.000
_cell.length_c   1.000
_cell.angle_alpha   90.00
_cell.angle_beta   90.00
_cell.angle_gamma   90.00
#
_symmetry.space_group_name_H-M   'P 1'
#
loop_
_entity.id
_entity.type
_entity.pdbx_description
1 polymer ?
#
loop_
_entity_poly.entity_id
_entity_poly.type
_entity_poly.pdbx_seq_one_letter_code
_entity_poly.pdbx_strand_id
1 'polypeptide(L)'
;FAMMIAFLYAMFAEVIGLSAIVGSFIAGVSLGGIQLRNTLSYKEGAEYLHIIFASIFFVSLGILVEIKTLSFILILFLIVLTAIAVITKVVGCYLPARVLGFSHEDSAVIGFGMSPRGEMATVIALIGLGAGLISQGVFTVIVLMSLITTIITPMTLKKWLAKSKGGRGGYLELRRRY
;
A
#
# COMPACT_ATOMS: atom_id res chain seq x y z
N PHE A 1 3.07 3.61 26.01
CA PHE A 1 3.65 4.93 25.67
C PHE A 1 3.67 5.19 24.17
N ALA A 2 4.32 4.36 23.34
CA ALA A 2 4.39 4.56 21.88
C ALA A 2 3.01 4.72 21.21
N MET A 3 2.02 3.90 21.58
CA MET A 3 0.63 4.01 21.07
C MET A 3 -0.05 5.33 21.43
N MET A 4 0.19 5.85 22.64
CA MET A 4 -0.37 7.14 23.07
C MET A 4 0.20 8.28 22.22
N ILE A 5 1.51 8.25 21.93
CA ILE A 5 2.14 9.23 21.03
C ILE A 5 1.58 9.10 19.62
N ALA A 6 1.41 7.88 19.11
CA ALA A 6 0.83 7.65 17.78
C ALA A 6 -0.59 8.23 17.66
N PHE A 7 -1.46 8.01 18.65
CA PHE A 7 -2.80 8.59 18.66
C PHE A 7 -2.79 10.11 18.82
N LEU A 8 -1.89 10.66 19.64
CA LEU A 8 -1.75 12.10 19.80
C LEU A 8 -1.38 12.78 18.47
N TYR A 9 -0.36 12.25 17.78
CA TYR A 9 0.06 12.75 16.47
C TYR A 9 -1.03 12.55 15.40
N ALA A 10 -1.75 11.43 15.42
CA ALA A 10 -2.88 11.20 14.53
C ALA A 10 -3.97 12.26 14.73
N MET A 11 -4.34 12.57 15.98
CA MET A 11 -5.32 13.63 16.26
C MET A 11 -4.83 15.00 15.80
N PHE A 12 -3.57 15.37 16.08
CA PHE A 12 -3.03 16.64 15.62
C PHE A 12 -3.03 16.73 14.09
N ALA A 13 -2.66 15.65 13.39
CA ALA A 13 -2.73 15.61 11.93
C ALA A 13 -4.15 15.90 11.43
N GLU A 14 -5.17 15.28 12.05
CA GLU A 14 -6.57 15.48 11.67
C GLU A 14 -7.06 16.91 11.92
N VAL A 15 -6.66 17.53 13.04
CA VAL A 15 -6.97 18.94 13.35
C VAL A 15 -6.38 19.90 12.32
N ILE A 16 -5.21 19.58 11.76
CA ILE A 16 -4.53 20.40 10.74
C ILE A 16 -5.06 20.08 9.32
N GLY A 17 -6.02 19.15 9.19
CA GLY A 17 -6.59 18.73 7.91
C GLY A 17 -5.76 17.70 7.14
N LEU A 18 -4.75 17.10 7.77
CA LEU A 18 -4.01 15.96 7.23
C LEU A 18 -4.70 14.64 7.60
N SER A 19 -4.38 13.58 6.86
CA SER A 19 -4.85 12.23 7.23
C SER A 19 -4.17 11.76 8.52
N ALA A 20 -4.96 11.13 9.41
CA ALA A 20 -4.48 10.49 10.63
C ALA A 20 -3.31 9.51 10.40
N ILE A 21 -3.23 8.86 9.23
CA ILE A 21 -2.13 7.94 8.86
C ILE A 21 -0.80 8.69 8.74
N VAL A 22 -0.81 9.92 8.24
CA VAL A 22 0.41 10.74 8.14
C VAL A 22 0.92 11.08 9.55
N GLY A 23 0.01 11.45 10.47
CA GLY A 23 0.35 11.73 11.86
C GLY A 23 0.94 10.51 12.57
N SER A 24 0.27 9.36 12.50
CA SER A 24 0.76 8.13 13.12
C SER A 24 2.09 7.64 12.51
N PHE A 25 2.29 7.82 11.20
CA PHE A 25 3.56 7.54 10.53
C PHE A 25 4.70 8.41 11.07
N ILE A 26 4.48 9.73 11.20
CA ILE A 26 5.47 10.65 11.77
C ILE A 26 5.84 10.22 13.20
N ALA A 27 4.85 9.91 14.04
CA ALA A 27 5.11 9.40 15.38
C ALA A 27 5.98 8.13 15.39
N GLY A 28 5.69 7.19 14.47
CA GLY A 28 6.50 5.97 14.30
C GLY A 28 7.94 6.25 13.90
N VAL A 29 8.16 7.16 12.94
CA VAL A 29 9.50 7.57 12.50
C VAL A 29 10.26 8.27 13.63
N SER A 30 9.61 9.16 14.38
CA SER A 30 10.22 9.87 15.51
C SER A 30 10.66 8.92 16.63
N LEU A 31 9.93 7.83 16.87
CA LEU A 31 10.28 6.80 17.85
C LEU A 31 11.35 5.81 17.35
N GLY A 32 11.59 5.76 16.03
CA GLY A 32 12.52 4.82 15.38
C GLY A 32 13.97 4.90 15.87
N GLY A 33 14.40 6.09 16.33
CA GLY A 33 15.77 6.33 16.84
C GLY A 33 16.00 5.96 18.30
N ILE A 34 14.94 5.66 19.06
CA ILE A 34 15.04 5.41 20.51
C ILE A 34 15.26 3.92 20.75
N GLN A 35 16.53 3.53 20.95
CA GLN A 35 16.88 2.17 21.37
C GLN A 35 16.64 2.02 22.88
N LEU A 36 15.48 1.48 23.25
CA LEU A 36 15.14 1.21 24.64
C LEU A 36 15.86 -0.05 25.12
N ARG A 37 16.81 0.13 26.05
CA ARG A 37 17.87 -0.84 26.38
C ARG A 37 17.41 -2.11 27.12
N ASN A 38 16.12 -2.31 27.43
CA ASN A 38 15.70 -3.44 28.28
C ASN A 38 14.20 -3.82 28.29
N THR A 39 13.44 -3.56 27.22
CA THR A 39 12.02 -3.95 27.15
C THR A 39 11.72 -4.59 25.80
N LEU A 40 10.76 -5.53 25.77
CA LEU A 40 10.09 -6.00 24.54
C LEU A 40 10.01 -4.85 23.55
N SER A 41 10.59 -5.04 22.38
CA SER A 41 10.75 -3.97 21.43
C SER A 41 9.36 -3.42 21.13
N TYR A 42 9.11 -2.12 21.30
CA TYR A 42 7.80 -1.54 20.98
C TYR A 42 7.34 -1.90 19.54
N LYS A 43 8.31 -2.30 18.69
CA LYS A 43 8.12 -2.89 17.36
C LYS A 43 7.31 -4.20 17.40
N GLU A 44 7.58 -5.12 18.32
CA GLU A 44 6.87 -6.40 18.45
C GLU A 44 5.39 -6.13 18.81
N GLY A 45 5.14 -5.27 19.79
CA GLY A 45 3.78 -4.86 20.15
C GLY A 45 3.04 -4.19 18.99
N ALA A 46 3.69 -3.31 18.24
CA ALA A 46 3.12 -2.68 17.06
C ALA A 46 2.84 -3.69 15.92
N GLU A 47 3.70 -4.70 15.75
CA GLU A 47 3.54 -5.74 14.74
C GLU A 47 2.30 -6.62 15.03
N TYR A 48 2.09 -7.05 16.28
CA TYR A 48 0.88 -7.78 16.65
C TYR A 48 -0.39 -6.97 16.39
N LEU A 49 -0.39 -5.68 16.77
CA LEU A 49 -1.53 -4.80 16.51
C LEU A 49 -1.78 -4.63 15.02
N HIS A 50 -0.72 -4.42 14.23
CA HIS A 50 -0.83 -4.31 12.78
C HIS A 50 -1.48 -5.56 12.17
N ILE A 51 -1.04 -6.76 12.55
CA ILE A 51 -1.61 -8.01 12.03
C ILE A 51 -3.09 -8.12 12.37
N ILE A 52 -3.47 -7.83 13.62
CA ILE A 52 -4.87 -7.91 14.07
C ILE A 52 -5.74 -6.88 13.35
N PHE A 53 -5.35 -5.60 13.36
CA PHE A 53 -6.14 -4.53 12.76
C PHE A 53 -6.22 -4.64 11.24
N ALA A 54 -5.12 -4.98 10.56
CA ALA A 54 -5.13 -5.22 9.12
C ALA A 54 -6.06 -6.39 8.76
N SER A 55 -6.01 -7.49 9.53
CA SER A 55 -6.89 -8.64 9.31
C SER A 55 -8.36 -8.27 9.49
N ILE A 56 -8.71 -7.58 10.58
CA ILE A 56 -10.08 -7.12 10.83
C ILE A 56 -10.54 -6.18 9.70
N PHE A 57 -9.71 -5.21 9.32
CA PHE A 57 -10.02 -4.26 8.26
C PHE A 57 -10.35 -4.95 6.92
N PHE A 58 -9.46 -5.85 6.47
CA PHE A 58 -9.68 -6.55 5.20
C PHE A 58 -10.87 -7.53 5.26
N VAL A 59 -11.10 -8.20 6.38
CA VAL A 59 -12.27 -9.07 6.57
C VAL A 59 -13.56 -8.25 6.55
N SER A 60 -13.62 -7.13 7.28
CA SER A 60 -14.78 -6.24 7.31
C SER A 60 -15.13 -5.74 5.91
N LEU A 61 -14.14 -5.27 5.15
CA LEU A 61 -14.34 -4.84 3.76
C LEU A 61 -14.79 -5.99 2.85
N GLY A 62 -14.25 -7.19 3.04
CA GLY A 62 -14.64 -8.37 2.28
C GLY A 62 -16.08 -8.80 2.55
N ILE A 63 -16.59 -8.65 3.77
CA ILE A 63 -17.99 -8.95 4.12
C ILE A 63 -18.96 -7.96 3.47
N LEU A 64 -18.56 -6.70 3.35
CA LEU A 64 -19.35 -5.65 2.70
C LEU A 64 -19.46 -5.83 1.18
N VAL A 65 -18.62 -6.69 0.57
CA VAL A 65 -18.64 -6.95 -0.87
C VAL A 65 -19.81 -7.87 -1.23
N GLU A 66 -20.66 -7.41 -2.15
CA GLU A 66 -21.82 -8.17 -2.60
C GLU A 66 -21.65 -8.63 -4.05
N ILE A 67 -21.15 -9.85 -4.24
CA ILE A 67 -20.90 -10.42 -5.58
C ILE A 67 -22.19 -10.54 -6.42
N LYS A 68 -23.35 -10.69 -5.78
CA LYS A 68 -24.65 -10.74 -6.47
C LYS A 68 -24.98 -9.46 -7.24
N THR A 69 -24.39 -8.34 -6.86
CA THR A 69 -24.58 -7.05 -7.55
C THR A 69 -23.73 -6.91 -8.80
N LEU A 70 -22.79 -7.83 -9.07
CA LEU A 70 -21.94 -7.80 -10.26
C LEU A 70 -22.74 -8.25 -11.49
N SER A 71 -23.26 -7.27 -12.20
CA SER A 71 -23.71 -7.44 -13.58
C SER A 71 -22.51 -7.55 -14.54
N PHE A 72 -22.76 -8.07 -15.74
CA PHE A 72 -21.73 -8.18 -16.79
C PHE A 72 -21.04 -6.85 -17.09
N ILE A 73 -21.79 -5.74 -17.08
CA ILE A 73 -21.25 -4.39 -17.28
C ILE A 73 -20.28 -3.98 -16.17
N LEU A 74 -20.56 -4.34 -14.91
CA LEU A 74 -19.67 -4.03 -13.77
C LEU A 74 -18.41 -4.88 -13.77
N ILE A 75 -18.47 -6.11 -14.27
CA ILE A 75 -17.28 -6.95 -14.46
C ILE A 75 -16.38 -6.35 -15.55
N LEU A 76 -16.97 -5.91 -16.67
CA LEU A 76 -16.20 -5.23 -17.71
C LEU A 76 -15.58 -3.93 -17.18
N PHE A 77 -16.35 -3.16 -16.40
CA PHE A 77 -15.87 -1.97 -15.73
C PHE A 77 -14.71 -2.28 -14.77
N LEU A 78 -14.80 -3.36 -13.98
CA LEU A 78 -13.71 -3.83 -13.10
C LEU A 78 -12.42 -4.10 -13.88
N ILE A 79 -12.50 -4.82 -15.00
CA ILE A 79 -11.33 -5.17 -15.82
C ILE A 79 -10.69 -3.91 -16.40
N VAL A 80 -11.49 -3.05 -17.02
CA VAL A 80 -11.02 -1.79 -17.63
C VAL A 80 -10.43 -0.86 -16.58
N LEU A 81 -11.14 -0.68 -15.45
CA LEU A 81 -10.68 0.13 -14.33
C LEU A 81 -9.35 -0.40 -13.80
N THR A 82 -9.23 -1.70 -13.57
CA THR A 82 -8.00 -2.33 -13.09
C THR A 82 -6.85 -2.11 -14.07
N ALA A 83 -7.08 -2.32 -15.38
CA ALA A 83 -6.06 -2.13 -16.41
C ALA A 83 -5.56 -0.69 -16.48
N ILE A 84 -6.47 0.29 -16.60
CA ILE A 84 -6.15 1.72 -16.63
C ILE A 84 -5.37 2.11 -15.38
N ALA A 85 -5.83 1.63 -14.23
CA ALA A 85 -5.26 1.97 -12.95
C ALA A 85 -3.82 1.40 -12.82
N VAL A 86 -3.57 0.16 -13.22
CA VAL A 86 -2.21 -0.40 -13.24
C VAL A 86 -1.32 0.37 -14.22
N ILE A 87 -1.77 0.59 -15.46
CA ILE A 87 -1.00 1.30 -16.49
C ILE A 87 -0.63 2.70 -16.01
N THR A 88 -1.60 3.46 -15.50
CA THR A 88 -1.37 4.84 -15.07
C THR A 88 -0.36 4.92 -13.93
N LYS A 89 -0.41 4.00 -12.95
CA LYS A 89 0.55 3.97 -11.84
C LYS A 89 1.94 3.54 -12.29
N VAL A 90 2.01 2.47 -13.09
CA VAL A 90 3.29 1.94 -13.58
C VAL A 90 3.97 2.99 -14.46
N VAL A 91 3.27 3.52 -15.46
CA VAL A 91 3.81 4.54 -16.38
C VAL A 91 4.12 5.84 -15.63
N GLY A 92 3.19 6.30 -14.78
CA GLY A 92 3.33 7.54 -14.02
C GLY A 92 4.52 7.55 -13.06
N CYS A 93 4.91 6.41 -12.49
CA CYS A 93 6.10 6.30 -11.65
C CYS A 93 7.36 5.86 -12.42
N TYR A 94 7.20 5.14 -13.53
CA TYR A 94 8.31 4.68 -14.38
C TYR A 94 9.00 5.83 -15.11
N LEU A 95 8.24 6.73 -15.74
CA LEU A 95 8.82 7.87 -16.48
C LEU A 95 9.72 8.78 -15.61
N PRO A 96 9.25 9.29 -14.45
CA PRO A 96 10.10 10.14 -13.60
C PRO A 96 11.31 9.37 -13.05
N ALA A 97 11.16 8.08 -12.71
CA ALA A 97 12.31 7.26 -12.31
C ALA A 97 13.36 7.16 -13.43
N ARG A 98 12.94 7.03 -14.69
CA ARG A 98 13.84 7.03 -15.84
C ARG A 98 14.54 8.38 -16.04
N VAL A 99 13.81 9.49 -15.88
CA VAL A 99 14.39 10.84 -15.98
C VAL A 99 15.43 11.07 -14.87
N LEU A 100 15.25 10.47 -13.70
CA LEU A 100 16.19 10.51 -12.58
C LEU A 100 17.40 9.56 -12.74
N GLY A 101 17.52 8.84 -13.86
CA GLY A 101 18.68 8.01 -14.17
C GLY A 101 18.61 6.56 -13.68
N PHE A 102 17.45 6.08 -13.18
CA PHE A 102 17.31 4.68 -12.78
C PHE A 102 17.32 3.72 -13.98
N SER A 103 17.82 2.49 -13.78
CA SER A 103 17.81 1.45 -14.80
C SER A 103 16.37 1.08 -15.22
N HIS A 104 16.21 0.44 -16.38
CA HIS A 104 14.88 -0.01 -16.83
C HIS A 104 14.23 -0.97 -15.82
N GLU A 105 15.04 -1.85 -15.20
CA GLU A 105 14.56 -2.82 -14.23
C GLU A 105 14.17 -2.14 -12.91
N ASP A 106 14.99 -1.20 -12.42
CA ASP A 106 14.68 -0.46 -11.19
C ASP A 106 13.47 0.47 -11.36
N SER A 107 13.36 1.12 -12.52
CA SER A 107 12.21 1.98 -12.84
C SER A 107 10.92 1.16 -12.94
N ALA A 108 10.97 -0.05 -13.50
CA ALA A 108 9.83 -0.96 -13.56
C ALA A 108 9.45 -1.46 -12.15
N VAL A 109 10.44 -1.77 -11.31
CA VAL A 109 10.23 -2.12 -9.90
C VAL A 109 9.52 -0.99 -9.13
N ILE A 110 9.93 0.26 -9.32
CA ILE A 110 9.27 1.43 -8.71
C ILE A 110 7.84 1.55 -9.23
N GLY A 111 7.63 1.43 -10.54
CA GLY A 111 6.30 1.52 -11.16
C GLY A 111 5.31 0.47 -10.63
N PHE A 112 5.70 -0.81 -10.66
CA PHE A 112 4.86 -1.90 -10.16
C PHE A 112 4.73 -1.86 -8.64
N GLY A 113 5.77 -1.46 -7.91
CA GLY A 113 5.73 -1.31 -6.45
C GLY A 113 4.70 -0.29 -5.95
N MET A 114 4.34 0.69 -6.79
CA MET A 114 3.32 1.71 -6.49
C MET A 114 1.91 1.34 -6.99
N SER A 115 1.75 0.15 -7.58
CA SER A 115 0.47 -0.32 -8.15
C SER A 115 -0.56 -0.84 -7.13
N PRO A 116 -0.17 -1.50 -6.00
CA PRO A 116 -1.12 -1.92 -4.98
C PRO A 116 -1.95 -0.72 -4.52
N ARG A 117 -3.27 -0.81 -4.71
CA ARG A 117 -4.16 0.13 -4.04
C ARG A 117 -4.24 -0.34 -2.60
N GLY A 118 -3.66 0.45 -1.71
CA GLY A 118 -3.71 0.17 -0.28
C GLY A 118 -5.11 0.34 0.31
N GLU A 119 -5.20 0.17 1.62
CA GLU A 119 -6.40 0.39 2.45
C GLU A 119 -7.16 1.68 2.12
N MET A 120 -6.43 2.75 1.82
CA MET A 120 -6.96 4.10 1.63
C MET A 120 -8.01 4.19 0.53
N ALA A 121 -7.82 3.52 -0.61
CA ALA A 121 -8.80 3.55 -1.69
C ALA A 121 -10.12 2.92 -1.25
N THR A 122 -10.05 1.83 -0.49
CA THR A 122 -11.21 1.10 -0.01
C THR A 122 -11.90 1.81 1.15
N VAL A 123 -11.15 2.50 2.03
CA VAL A 123 -11.71 3.38 3.07
C VAL A 123 -12.52 4.50 2.44
N ILE A 124 -11.96 5.18 1.43
CA ILE A 124 -12.66 6.28 0.75
C ILE A 124 -13.92 5.76 0.04
N ALA A 125 -13.85 4.58 -0.59
CA ALA A 125 -15.02 3.94 -1.17
C ALA A 125 -16.09 3.61 -0.12
N LEU A 126 -15.70 3.13 1.07
CA LEU A 126 -16.62 2.86 2.16
C LEU A 126 -17.31 4.14 2.66
N ILE A 127 -16.55 5.21 2.83
CA ILE A 127 -17.11 6.54 3.19
C ILE A 127 -18.07 7.02 2.10
N GLY A 128 -17.70 6.88 0.82
CA GLY A 128 -18.54 7.24 -0.31
C GLY A 128 -19.84 6.42 -0.39
N LEU A 129 -19.78 5.12 -0.08
CA LEU A 129 -20.96 4.26 -0.02
C LEU A 129 -21.88 4.68 1.14
N GLY A 130 -21.31 4.93 2.32
CA GLY A 130 -22.05 5.40 3.49
C GLY A 130 -22.69 6.79 3.30
N ALA A 131 -22.05 7.66 2.51
CA ALA A 131 -22.59 8.96 2.11
C ALA A 131 -23.59 8.89 0.94
N GLY A 132 -23.82 7.70 0.36
CA GLY A 132 -24.69 7.53 -0.81
C GLY A 132 -24.12 8.08 -2.13
N LEU A 133 -22.82 8.40 -2.17
CA LEU A 133 -22.15 8.94 -3.37
C LEU A 133 -21.84 7.88 -4.41
N ILE A 134 -21.70 6.61 -4.00
CA ILE A 134 -21.46 5.48 -4.88
C ILE A 134 -22.45 4.35 -4.59
N SER A 135 -22.75 3.55 -5.61
CA SER A 135 -23.61 2.37 -5.46
C SER A 135 -22.83 1.17 -4.91
N GLN A 136 -23.56 0.20 -4.35
CA GLN A 136 -23.01 -1.07 -3.83
C GLN A 136 -22.16 -1.82 -4.88
N GLY A 137 -22.55 -1.76 -6.16
CA GLY A 137 -21.80 -2.36 -7.26
C GLY A 137 -20.45 -1.68 -7.49
N VAL A 138 -20.40 -0.34 -7.44
CA VAL A 138 -19.15 0.41 -7.60
C VAL A 138 -18.21 0.20 -6.42
N PHE A 139 -18.75 0.19 -5.18
CA PHE A 139 -17.98 -0.17 -3.99
C PHE A 139 -17.33 -1.55 -4.15
N THR A 140 -18.13 -2.55 -4.55
CA THR A 140 -17.64 -3.90 -4.78
C THR A 140 -16.53 -3.95 -5.83
N VAL A 141 -16.68 -3.24 -6.94
CA VAL A 141 -15.66 -3.15 -7.99
C VAL A 141 -14.35 -2.55 -7.44
N ILE A 142 -14.42 -1.48 -6.64
CA ILE A 142 -13.22 -0.84 -6.07
C ILE A 142 -12.49 -1.79 -5.11
N VAL A 143 -13.22 -2.46 -4.23
CA VAL A 143 -12.63 -3.42 -3.28
C VAL A 143 -11.95 -4.57 -4.03
N LEU A 144 -12.63 -5.18 -5.00
CA LEU A 144 -12.08 -6.28 -5.80
C LEU A 144 -10.84 -5.86 -6.58
N MET A 145 -10.88 -4.69 -7.22
CA MET A 145 -9.73 -4.12 -7.91
C MET A 145 -8.53 -3.92 -6.97
N SER A 146 -8.78 -3.42 -5.76
CA SER A 146 -7.75 -3.23 -4.73
C SER A 146 -7.10 -4.56 -4.33
N LEU A 147 -7.91 -5.59 -4.11
CA LEU A 147 -7.43 -6.94 -3.77
C LEU A 147 -6.63 -7.56 -4.92
N ILE A 148 -7.16 -7.50 -6.15
CA ILE A 148 -6.49 -8.05 -7.35
C ILE A 148 -5.13 -7.40 -7.54
N THR A 149 -5.05 -6.06 -7.51
CA THR A 149 -3.78 -5.34 -7.69
C THR A 149 -2.77 -5.62 -6.57
N THR A 150 -3.25 -5.79 -5.34
CA THR A 150 -2.41 -6.12 -4.17
C THR A 150 -1.82 -7.53 -4.26
N ILE A 151 -2.56 -8.50 -4.80
CA ILE A 151 -2.06 -9.87 -4.99
C ILE A 151 -1.10 -9.97 -6.18
N ILE A 152 -1.42 -9.29 -7.30
CA ILE A 152 -0.60 -9.35 -8.53
C ILE A 152 0.77 -8.70 -8.33
N THR A 153 0.85 -7.61 -7.58
CA THR A 153 2.09 -6.84 -7.42
C THR A 153 3.27 -7.65 -6.86
N PRO A 154 3.18 -8.33 -5.70
CA PRO A 154 4.30 -9.10 -5.16
C PRO A 154 4.71 -10.24 -6.10
N MET A 155 3.77 -10.85 -6.83
CA MET A 155 4.06 -11.90 -7.81
C MET A 155 4.90 -11.36 -8.97
N THR A 156 4.55 -10.18 -9.49
CA THR A 156 5.32 -9.51 -10.55
C THR A 156 6.67 -9.06 -10.01
N LEU A 157 6.69 -8.38 -8.86
CA LEU A 157 7.89 -7.79 -8.28
C LEU A 157 8.95 -8.83 -7.91
N LYS A 158 8.55 -10.00 -7.40
CA LYS A 158 9.47 -11.10 -7.08
C LYS A 158 10.29 -11.55 -8.30
N LYS A 159 9.69 -11.54 -9.51
CA LYS A 159 10.38 -11.91 -10.75
C LYS A 159 11.45 -10.87 -11.15
N TRP A 160 11.14 -9.58 -11.03
CA TRP A 160 12.06 -8.49 -11.37
C TRP A 160 13.19 -8.33 -10.35
N LEU A 161 12.88 -8.44 -9.05
CA LEU A 161 13.89 -8.37 -8.00
C LEU A 161 14.83 -9.59 -8.01
N ALA A 162 14.33 -10.77 -8.34
CA ALA A 162 15.18 -11.96 -8.52
C ALA A 162 16.18 -11.77 -9.67
N LYS A 163 15.78 -11.07 -10.74
CA LYS A 163 16.63 -10.75 -11.89
C LYS A 163 17.68 -9.67 -11.57
N SER A 164 17.31 -8.61 -10.83
CA SER A 164 18.24 -7.54 -10.38
C SER A 164 19.32 -8.04 -9.42
N LYS A 165 19.03 -9.05 -8.57
CA LYS A 165 20.05 -9.67 -7.69
C LYS A 165 21.17 -10.39 -8.45
N GLY A 166 20.95 -10.80 -9.71
CA GLY A 166 21.99 -11.36 -10.57
C GLY A 166 23.09 -10.36 -10.96
N GLY A 167 22.82 -9.05 -10.93
CA GLY A 167 23.79 -8.00 -11.22
C GLY A 167 24.47 -7.38 -9.99
N ARG A 168 23.89 -7.54 -8.80
CA ARG A 168 24.41 -6.95 -7.54
C ARG A 168 25.56 -7.75 -6.92
N GLY A 169 25.81 -8.98 -7.38
CA GLY A 169 26.96 -9.79 -6.97
C GLY A 169 28.31 -9.12 -7.24
N GLY A 170 28.44 -8.42 -8.38
CA GLY A 170 29.71 -7.75 -8.74
C GLY A 170 30.03 -6.49 -7.92
N TYR A 171 29.01 -5.76 -7.45
CA TYR A 171 29.21 -4.53 -6.67
C TYR A 171 29.61 -4.81 -5.21
N LEU A 172 29.12 -5.91 -4.63
CA LEU A 172 29.51 -6.35 -3.29
C LEU A 172 30.92 -6.96 -3.26
N GLU A 173 31.40 -7.54 -4.36
CA GLU A 173 32.79 -7.98 -4.49
C GLU A 173 33.78 -6.82 -4.67
N LEU A 174 33.41 -5.78 -5.42
CA LEU A 174 34.24 -4.58 -5.60
C LEU A 174 34.41 -3.77 -4.30
N ARG A 175 33.36 -3.65 -3.46
CA ARG A 175 33.44 -2.97 -2.16
C ARG A 175 34.15 -3.78 -1.06
N ARG A 176 34.52 -5.04 -1.34
CA ARG A 176 35.36 -5.85 -0.44
C ARG A 176 36.84 -5.80 -0.84
N ARG A 177 37.17 -5.21 -2.00
CA ARG A 177 38.54 -5.03 -2.51
C ARG A 177 39.12 -3.63 -2.29
N TYR A 178 38.33 -2.68 -1.81
CA TYR A 178 38.72 -1.32 -1.39
C TYR A 178 38.17 -1.04 -0.01
#